data_AF-A0A1G9MPK7-F1
#
_entry.id   AF-A0A1G9MPK7-F1
#
_cell.length_a   1.000
_cell.length_b   1.000
_cell.length_c   1.000
_cell.angle_alpha   90.00
_cell.angle_beta   90.00
_cell.angle_gamma   90.00
#
_symmetry.space_group_name_H-M   'P 1'
#
loop_
_entity.id
_entity.type
_entity.pdbx_description
1 polymer ?
#
loop_
_entity_poly.entity_id
_entity_poly.type
_entity_poly.pdbx_seq_one_letter_code
_entity_poly.pdbx_strand_id
1 'polypeptide(L)'
;MIKYYFLLQLELNLSNHMIFKIIKNSQDRCCEIGFLVLEDYRRPGTLEDFEYLKPVYEDGTFEWEDDGNLIVVSIYTYDEINQEEKESLLELASTLIEFKPNVNHRVDFFVSDELLEIKDKDWYNQRYYKSALQYLLNTLEKKINIDDLSEDDFNYLSQD
;
A
#
# COMPACT_ATOMS: atom_id res chain seq x y z
N MET A 1 -18.70 -12.11 17.25
CA MET A 1 -18.89 -10.66 17.45
C MET A 1 -17.65 -10.00 16.89
N ILE A 2 -17.78 -9.14 15.87
CA ILE A 2 -16.61 -8.51 15.23
C ILE A 2 -15.96 -7.58 16.27
N LYS A 3 -14.69 -7.85 16.62
CA LYS A 3 -13.94 -7.13 17.65
C LYS A 3 -13.42 -5.78 17.12
N TYR A 4 -13.13 -5.72 15.83
CA TYR A 4 -12.77 -4.53 15.07
C TYR A 4 -12.92 -4.81 13.56
N TYR A 5 -12.95 -3.76 12.73
CA TYR A 5 -12.87 -3.84 11.27
C TYR A 5 -11.95 -2.73 10.75
N PHE A 6 -11.46 -2.89 9.52
CA PHE A 6 -10.63 -1.90 8.85
C PHE A 6 -11.40 -1.19 7.74
N LEU A 7 -11.12 0.09 7.56
CA LEU A 7 -11.55 0.89 6.42
C LEU A 7 -10.32 1.46 5.72
N LEU A 8 -10.38 1.49 4.40
CA LEU A 8 -9.40 2.18 3.57
C LEU A 8 -9.99 3.51 3.12
N GLN A 9 -9.31 4.60 3.42
CA GLN A 9 -9.66 5.94 2.95
C GLN A 9 -8.65 6.37 1.90
N LEU A 10 -9.11 6.70 0.68
CA LEU A 10 -8.23 7.13 -0.42
C LEU A 10 -7.62 8.51 -0.14
N GLU A 11 -6.29 8.60 -0.27
CA GLU A 11 -5.51 9.82 -0.03
C GLU A 11 -4.62 10.22 -1.21
N LEU A 12 -4.22 9.25 -2.04
CA LEU A 12 -3.57 9.52 -3.30
C LEU A 12 -4.13 8.63 -4.42
N ASN A 13 -4.45 9.16 -5.60
CA ASN A 13 -4.79 8.37 -6.79
C ASN A 13 -4.16 8.96 -8.06
N LEU A 14 -3.11 8.31 -8.54
CA LEU A 14 -2.37 8.65 -9.76
C LEU A 14 -2.52 7.57 -10.83
N SER A 15 -3.70 6.96 -10.92
CA SER A 15 -4.07 5.85 -11.82
C SER A 15 -3.33 4.53 -11.56
N ASN A 16 -2.01 4.49 -11.70
CA ASN A 16 -1.20 3.29 -11.45
C ASN A 16 -0.71 3.21 -10.01
N HIS A 17 -0.87 4.29 -9.25
CA HIS A 17 -0.42 4.41 -7.88
C HIS A 17 -1.58 4.91 -7.03
N MET A 18 -1.91 4.19 -5.98
CA MET A 18 -2.93 4.61 -5.03
C MET A 18 -2.38 4.51 -3.61
N ILE A 19 -2.66 5.53 -2.79
CA ILE A 19 -2.31 5.53 -1.37
C ILE A 19 -3.59 5.66 -0.58
N PHE A 20 -3.79 4.77 0.38
CA PHE A 20 -4.94 4.77 1.28
C PHE A 20 -4.46 4.90 2.73
N LYS A 21 -5.15 5.70 3.53
CA LYS A 21 -5.09 5.59 5.00
C LYS A 21 -5.80 4.33 5.45
N ILE A 22 -5.19 3.62 6.40
CA ILE A 22 -5.78 2.45 7.06
C ILE A 22 -6.38 2.89 8.39
N ILE A 23 -7.71 2.80 8.49
CA ILE A 23 -8.46 3.17 9.68
C ILE A 23 -8.94 1.89 10.37
N LYS A 24 -8.50 1.67 11.59
CA LYS A 24 -9.00 0.59 12.46
C LYS A 24 -10.16 1.11 13.29
N ASN A 25 -11.31 0.45 13.18
CA ASN A 25 -12.50 0.73 13.95
C ASN A 25 -12.78 -0.41 14.92
N SER A 26 -12.86 -0.12 16.21
CA SER A 26 -13.41 -0.98 17.25
C SER A 26 -14.64 -0.32 17.89
N GLN A 27 -15.35 -1.04 18.77
CA GLN A 27 -16.59 -0.54 19.39
C GLN A 27 -16.44 0.84 20.06
N ASP A 28 -15.24 1.15 20.61
CA ASP A 28 -15.01 2.37 21.38
C ASP A 28 -13.94 3.30 20.77
N ARG A 29 -13.29 2.89 19.66
CA ARG A 29 -12.15 3.63 19.12
C ARG A 29 -12.06 3.54 17.60
N CYS A 30 -11.85 4.69 16.98
CA CYS A 30 -11.40 4.81 15.60
C CYS A 30 -9.98 5.38 15.63
N CYS A 31 -9.04 4.71 14.98
CA CYS A 31 -7.67 5.18 14.87
C CYS A 31 -7.08 4.85 13.51
N GLU A 32 -6.38 5.83 12.93
CA GLU A 32 -5.46 5.60 11.83
C GLU A 32 -4.28 4.77 12.33
N ILE A 33 -3.97 3.67 11.64
CA ILE A 33 -2.89 2.75 12.04
C ILE A 33 -1.76 2.67 11.01
N GLY A 34 -1.88 3.36 9.88
CA GLY A 34 -0.92 3.29 8.80
C GLY A 34 -1.47 3.66 7.43
N PHE A 35 -0.74 3.27 6.40
CA PHE A 35 -1.06 3.47 5.00
C PHE A 35 -0.93 2.17 4.19
N LEU A 36 -1.75 2.04 3.15
CA LEU A 36 -1.65 1.02 2.12
C LEU A 36 -1.28 1.72 0.81
N VAL A 37 -0.19 1.30 0.20
CA VAL A 37 0.29 1.79 -1.10
C VAL A 37 0.09 0.68 -2.13
N LEU A 38 -0.72 0.94 -3.15
CA LEU A 38 -0.91 0.05 -4.29
C LEU A 38 -0.16 0.62 -5.48
N GLU A 39 0.70 -0.20 -6.09
CA GLU A 39 1.46 0.14 -7.29
C GLU A 39 1.24 -0.91 -8.38
N ASP A 40 0.78 -0.45 -9.53
CA ASP A 40 0.74 -1.20 -10.79
C ASP A 40 2.03 -0.93 -11.56
N TYR A 41 2.91 -1.94 -11.62
CA TYR A 41 4.25 -1.81 -12.17
C TYR A 41 4.23 -1.70 -13.71
N ARG A 42 3.12 -2.09 -14.36
CA ARG A 42 2.97 -2.12 -15.83
C ARG A 42 4.08 -2.91 -16.54
N ARG A 43 4.58 -3.95 -15.88
CA ARG A 43 5.52 -4.93 -16.42
C ARG A 43 5.24 -6.31 -15.83
N PRO A 44 5.64 -7.39 -16.52
CA PRO A 44 5.64 -8.71 -15.93
C PRO A 44 6.45 -8.76 -14.63
N GLY A 45 6.02 -9.66 -13.73
CA GLY A 45 6.84 -10.05 -12.59
C GLY A 45 8.11 -10.78 -13.04
N THR A 46 9.16 -10.65 -12.26
CA THR A 46 10.42 -11.39 -12.41
C THR A 46 10.71 -12.17 -11.14
N LEU A 47 11.60 -13.15 -11.19
CA LEU A 47 12.01 -13.89 -10.00
C LEU A 47 12.60 -12.98 -8.90
N GLU A 48 13.20 -11.86 -9.28
CA GLU A 48 13.69 -10.85 -8.33
C GLU A 48 12.57 -10.19 -7.52
N ASP A 49 11.34 -10.15 -8.06
CA ASP A 49 10.17 -9.65 -7.36
C ASP A 49 9.59 -10.69 -6.37
N PHE A 50 10.11 -11.93 -6.33
CA PHE A 50 9.60 -12.98 -5.45
C PHE A 50 10.75 -13.74 -4.79
N GLU A 51 11.42 -13.10 -3.83
CA GLU A 51 12.59 -13.67 -3.16
C GLU A 51 12.30 -15.04 -2.52
N TYR A 52 11.09 -15.25 -1.98
CA TYR A 52 10.68 -16.53 -1.40
C TYR A 52 10.56 -17.67 -2.43
N LEU A 53 10.45 -17.35 -3.72
CA LEU A 53 10.44 -18.33 -4.80
C LEU A 53 11.84 -18.68 -5.30
N LYS A 54 12.86 -17.82 -5.10
CA LYS A 54 14.23 -18.05 -5.58
C LYS A 54 14.75 -19.47 -5.30
N PRO A 55 14.61 -20.04 -4.08
CA PRO A 55 15.11 -21.39 -3.80
C PRO A 55 14.49 -22.50 -4.66
N VAL A 56 13.29 -22.30 -5.21
CA VAL A 56 12.61 -23.25 -6.11
C VAL A 56 13.18 -23.22 -7.52
N TYR A 57 13.72 -22.08 -7.95
CA TYR A 57 14.26 -21.87 -9.30
C TYR A 57 15.79 -21.98 -9.36
N GLU A 58 16.48 -22.00 -8.20
CA GLU A 58 17.94 -22.02 -8.08
C GLU A 58 18.63 -23.23 -8.74
N ASP A 59 17.97 -24.39 -8.81
CA ASP A 59 18.54 -25.59 -9.41
C ASP A 59 18.31 -25.70 -10.93
N GLY A 60 17.60 -24.74 -11.53
CA GLY A 60 17.30 -24.69 -12.96
C GLY A 60 16.28 -25.72 -13.45
N THR A 61 15.59 -26.41 -12.55
CA THR A 61 14.53 -27.38 -12.91
C THR A 61 13.27 -26.70 -13.45
N PHE A 62 13.03 -25.46 -13.04
CA PHE A 62 11.89 -24.65 -13.45
C PHE A 62 12.38 -23.35 -14.11
N GLU A 63 11.71 -22.94 -15.18
CA GLU A 63 11.89 -21.62 -15.79
C GLU A 63 10.76 -20.70 -15.35
N TRP A 64 11.06 -19.42 -15.13
CA TRP A 64 10.04 -18.43 -14.83
C TRP A 64 9.25 -18.10 -16.11
N GLU A 65 8.01 -18.58 -16.19
CA GLU A 65 7.14 -18.43 -17.37
C GLU A 65 5.95 -17.48 -17.14
N ASP A 66 6.04 -16.59 -16.15
CA ASP A 66 4.94 -15.70 -15.80
C ASP A 66 5.05 -14.34 -16.51
N ASP A 67 4.11 -14.06 -17.42
CA ASP A 67 3.99 -12.81 -18.15
C ASP A 67 2.92 -11.86 -17.57
N GLY A 68 2.29 -12.25 -16.46
CA GLY A 68 1.25 -11.49 -15.78
C GLY A 68 1.77 -10.17 -15.22
N ASN A 69 1.00 -9.10 -15.39
CA ASN A 69 1.35 -7.78 -14.90
C ASN A 69 1.52 -7.78 -13.37
N LEU A 70 2.60 -7.19 -12.87
CA LEU A 70 2.89 -7.14 -11.45
C LEU A 70 2.15 -5.98 -10.76
N ILE A 71 1.43 -6.31 -9.69
CA ILE A 71 0.81 -5.36 -8.77
C ILE A 71 1.36 -5.60 -7.37
N VAL A 72 1.94 -4.58 -6.77
CA VAL A 72 2.47 -4.65 -5.40
C VAL A 72 1.58 -3.84 -4.49
N VAL A 73 1.22 -4.42 -3.35
CA VAL A 73 0.56 -3.69 -2.26
C VAL A 73 1.50 -3.67 -1.05
N SER A 74 1.97 -2.48 -0.69
CA SER A 74 2.83 -2.26 0.46
C SER A 74 2.02 -1.66 1.60
N ILE A 75 1.94 -2.37 2.73
CA ILE A 75 1.20 -1.93 3.92
C ILE A 75 2.21 -1.46 4.96
N TYR A 76 2.15 -0.17 5.29
CA TYR A 76 2.98 0.48 6.30
C TYR A 76 2.14 0.75 7.54
N THR A 77 2.45 0.09 8.67
CA THR A 77 1.80 0.35 9.96
C THR A 77 2.72 1.15 10.89
N TYR A 78 2.14 1.90 11.81
CA TYR A 78 2.90 2.68 12.80
C TYR A 78 3.50 1.83 13.92
N ASP A 79 2.87 0.70 14.23
CA ASP A 79 3.29 -0.25 15.24
C ASP A 79 3.14 -1.68 14.69
N GLU A 80 3.70 -2.65 15.40
CA GLU A 80 3.43 -4.06 15.14
C GLU A 80 1.92 -4.37 15.29
N ILE A 81 1.39 -5.08 14.29
CA ILE A 81 0.02 -5.60 14.31
C ILE A 81 0.05 -7.12 14.56
N ASN A 82 -1.02 -7.63 15.17
CA ASN A 82 -1.14 -9.06 15.43
C ASN A 82 -1.54 -9.85 14.16
N GLN A 83 -1.47 -11.18 14.23
CA GLN A 83 -1.74 -12.06 13.09
C GLN A 83 -3.17 -11.93 12.53
N GLU A 84 -4.19 -11.75 13.37
CA GLU A 84 -5.60 -11.57 12.94
C GLU A 84 -5.77 -10.25 12.17
N GLU A 85 -5.08 -9.19 12.61
CA GLU A 85 -5.05 -7.90 11.90
C GLU A 85 -4.34 -8.01 10.56
N LYS A 86 -3.20 -8.72 10.53
CA LYS A 86 -2.43 -8.95 9.31
C LYS A 86 -3.25 -9.72 8.27
N GLU A 87 -3.95 -10.77 8.69
CA GLU A 87 -4.84 -11.55 7.81
C GLU A 87 -5.99 -10.71 7.26
N SER A 88 -6.61 -9.87 8.11
CA SER A 88 -7.69 -8.98 7.69
C SER A 88 -7.23 -7.93 6.67
N LEU A 89 -6.05 -7.35 6.87
CA LEU A 89 -5.47 -6.39 5.93
C LEU A 89 -5.01 -7.06 4.62
N LEU A 90 -4.52 -8.30 4.70
CA LEU A 90 -4.21 -9.11 3.53
C LEU A 90 -5.46 -9.36 2.69
N GLU A 91 -6.58 -9.76 3.31
CA GLU A 91 -7.86 -9.97 2.61
C GLU A 91 -8.35 -8.69 1.92
N LEU A 92 -8.27 -7.55 2.60
CA LEU A 92 -8.59 -6.25 2.03
C LEU A 92 -7.69 -5.88 0.84
N ALA A 93 -6.38 -6.07 0.96
CA ALA A 93 -5.42 -5.83 -0.12
C ALA A 93 -5.72 -6.73 -1.33
N SER A 94 -5.95 -8.03 -1.11
CA SER A 94 -6.29 -8.98 -2.17
C SER A 94 -7.59 -8.59 -2.89
N THR A 95 -8.60 -8.09 -2.16
CA THR A 95 -9.88 -7.65 -2.74
C THR A 95 -9.71 -6.47 -3.72
N LEU A 96 -8.71 -5.61 -3.52
CA LEU A 96 -8.38 -4.53 -4.45
C LEU A 96 -7.81 -5.04 -5.79
N ILE A 97 -7.32 -6.28 -5.83
CA ILE A 97 -6.60 -6.86 -6.96
C ILE A 97 -7.40 -7.97 -7.66
N GLU A 98 -8.24 -8.70 -6.92
CA GLU A 98 -8.91 -9.95 -7.33
C GLU A 98 -9.65 -9.89 -8.68
N PHE A 99 -10.09 -8.70 -9.10
CA PHE A 99 -10.84 -8.52 -10.34
C PHE A 99 -9.97 -8.29 -11.58
N LYS A 100 -8.65 -8.11 -11.44
CA LYS A 100 -7.76 -7.86 -12.57
C LYS A 100 -7.32 -9.20 -13.22
N PRO A 101 -7.62 -9.43 -14.51
CA PRO A 101 -7.19 -10.66 -15.17
C PRO A 101 -5.68 -10.65 -15.42
N ASN A 102 -5.05 -11.83 -15.34
CA ASN A 102 -3.63 -12.05 -15.68
C ASN A 102 -2.67 -11.12 -14.92
N VAL A 103 -2.83 -11.05 -13.60
CA VAL A 103 -1.95 -10.27 -12.72
C VAL A 103 -1.22 -11.17 -11.75
N ASN A 104 0.04 -10.82 -11.51
CA ASN A 104 0.79 -11.25 -10.35
C ASN A 104 0.63 -10.23 -9.26
N HIS A 105 0.48 -10.69 -8.02
CA HIS A 105 0.45 -9.78 -6.90
C HIS A 105 1.31 -10.23 -5.74
N ARG A 106 1.84 -9.24 -5.04
CA ARG A 106 2.57 -9.42 -3.79
C ARG A 106 2.04 -8.40 -2.79
N VAL A 107 1.89 -8.83 -1.54
CA VAL A 107 1.53 -7.95 -0.44
C VAL A 107 2.67 -7.94 0.57
N ASP A 108 3.26 -6.77 0.78
CA ASP A 108 4.37 -6.56 1.69
C ASP A 108 3.90 -5.81 2.95
N PHE A 109 4.47 -6.13 4.10
CA PHE A 109 4.16 -5.49 5.38
C PHE A 109 5.40 -4.85 5.97
N PHE A 110 5.27 -3.61 6.41
CA PHE A 110 6.33 -2.80 7.01
C PHE A 110 5.81 -2.13 8.27
N VAL A 111 6.63 -2.08 9.32
CA VAL A 111 6.41 -1.22 10.48
C VAL A 111 7.34 -0.01 10.33
N SER A 112 6.80 1.20 10.48
CA SER A 112 7.57 2.44 10.26
C SER A 112 7.25 3.53 11.28
N ASP A 113 8.08 3.59 12.32
CA ASP A 113 8.08 4.67 13.31
C ASP A 113 8.41 6.03 12.65
N GLU A 114 9.28 6.03 11.63
CA GLU A 114 9.63 7.23 10.87
C GLU A 114 8.40 7.83 10.17
N LEU A 115 7.55 6.99 9.55
CA LEU A 115 6.32 7.45 8.92
C LEU A 115 5.35 8.05 9.95
N LEU A 116 5.26 7.48 11.16
CA LEU A 116 4.49 8.04 12.26
C LEU A 116 4.99 9.45 12.64
N GLU A 117 6.31 9.62 12.81
CA GLU A 117 6.90 10.92 13.12
C GLU A 117 6.65 11.97 12.03
N ILE A 118 6.79 11.57 10.76
CA ILE A 118 6.53 12.45 9.60
C ILE A 118 5.06 12.86 9.58
N LYS A 119 4.15 11.90 9.75
CA LYS A 119 2.70 12.13 9.80
C LYS A 119 2.30 13.08 10.92
N ASP A 120 2.84 12.90 12.12
CA ASP A 120 2.55 13.78 13.25
C ASP A 120 3.05 15.20 12.97
N LYS A 121 4.25 15.35 12.39
CA LYS A 121 4.76 16.67 11.96
C LYS A 121 3.86 17.30 10.91
N ASP A 122 3.34 16.55 9.94
CA ASP A 122 2.42 17.08 8.94
C ASP A 122 1.11 17.56 9.57
N TRP A 123 0.56 16.80 10.50
CA TRP A 123 -0.65 17.17 11.24
C TRP A 123 -0.46 18.47 12.01
N TYR A 124 0.63 18.59 12.78
CA TYR A 124 0.93 19.81 13.54
C TYR A 124 1.15 21.03 12.66
N ASN A 125 1.73 20.84 11.47
CA ASN A 125 2.02 21.92 10.54
C ASN A 125 0.89 22.19 9.53
N GLN A 126 -0.28 21.54 9.68
CA GLN A 126 -1.43 21.65 8.78
C GLN A 126 -1.07 21.37 7.30
N ARG A 127 -0.14 20.42 7.07
CA ARG A 127 0.37 20.06 5.74
C ARG A 127 -0.42 18.97 5.04
N TYR A 128 -1.60 18.60 5.55
CA TYR A 128 -2.50 17.60 4.95
C TYR A 128 -1.76 16.33 4.48
N TYR A 129 -0.90 15.75 5.34
CA TYR A 129 -0.08 14.55 5.05
C TYR A 129 0.94 14.66 3.91
N LYS A 130 1.24 15.85 3.37
CA LYS A 130 2.13 16.03 2.22
C LYS A 130 3.50 15.35 2.38
N SER A 131 4.15 15.48 3.54
CA SER A 131 5.46 14.86 3.76
C SER A 131 5.36 13.33 3.92
N ALA A 132 4.31 12.85 4.58
CA ALA A 132 4.03 11.42 4.71
C ALA A 132 3.73 10.78 3.34
N LEU A 133 2.94 11.44 2.51
CA LEU A 133 2.67 11.02 1.14
C LEU A 133 3.94 11.04 0.29
N GLN A 134 4.79 12.07 0.40
CA GLN A 134 6.08 12.09 -0.28
C GLN A 134 7.01 10.94 0.17
N TYR A 135 7.02 10.61 1.46
CA TYR A 135 7.77 9.47 1.97
C TYR A 135 7.31 8.17 1.28
N LEU A 136 6.00 7.93 1.22
CA LEU A 136 5.43 6.76 0.55
C LEU A 136 5.68 6.77 -0.97
N LEU A 137 5.58 7.92 -1.64
CA LEU A 137 5.91 8.03 -3.07
C LEU A 137 7.39 7.74 -3.39
N ASN A 138 8.28 7.89 -2.41
CA ASN A 138 9.69 7.56 -2.56
C ASN A 138 9.98 6.05 -2.45
N THR A 139 9.01 5.24 -2.01
CA THR A 139 9.14 3.78 -1.93
C THR A 139 8.73 3.07 -3.23
N LEU A 140 8.14 3.79 -4.17
CA LEU A 140 7.67 3.27 -5.46
C LEU A 140 8.84 2.88 -6.37
N GLU A 141 8.61 1.94 -7.30
CA GLU A 141 9.59 1.58 -8.34
C GLU A 141 9.96 2.82 -9.16
N LYS A 142 8.95 3.59 -9.54
CA LYS A 142 9.12 4.91 -10.15
C LYS A 142 8.74 6.01 -9.16
N LYS A 143 9.75 6.61 -8.55
CA LYS A 143 9.58 7.72 -7.60
C LYS A 143 8.81 8.89 -8.22
N ILE A 144 7.90 9.43 -7.44
CA ILE A 144 7.07 10.59 -7.80
C ILE A 144 7.37 11.70 -6.79
N ASN A 145 7.59 12.91 -7.31
CA ASN A 145 7.67 14.10 -6.47
C ASN A 145 6.27 14.67 -6.27
N ILE A 146 5.87 14.84 -5.02
CA ILE A 146 4.55 15.34 -4.64
C ILE A 146 4.33 16.78 -5.09
N ASP A 147 5.42 17.56 -5.25
CA ASP A 147 5.34 18.94 -5.75
C ASP A 147 5.02 19.03 -7.25
N ASP A 148 5.13 17.91 -7.99
CA ASP A 148 4.75 17.83 -9.40
C ASP A 148 3.26 17.49 -9.59
N LEU A 149 2.53 17.23 -8.49
CA LEU A 149 1.11 16.86 -8.52
C LEU A 149 0.20 18.10 -8.43
N SER A 150 -0.95 18.02 -9.08
CA SER A 150 -2.00 19.04 -9.04
C SER A 150 -2.90 18.88 -7.81
N GLU A 151 -3.64 19.92 -7.42
CA GLU A 151 -4.63 19.81 -6.33
C GLU A 151 -5.75 18.81 -6.66
N ASP A 152 -6.11 18.67 -7.94
CA ASP A 152 -7.07 17.69 -8.43
C ASP A 152 -6.61 16.26 -8.14
N ASP A 153 -5.30 16.02 -8.15
CA ASP A 153 -4.73 14.74 -7.80
C ASP A 153 -4.97 14.39 -6.33
N PHE A 154 -5.43 15.29 -5.45
CA PHE A 154 -5.79 15.05 -4.04
C PHE A 154 -7.30 15.17 -3.76
N ASN A 155 -8.09 15.64 -4.72
CA ASN A 155 -9.52 15.88 -4.58
C ASN A 155 -10.32 14.62 -4.96
N TYR A 156 -10.66 13.79 -3.96
CA TYR A 156 -11.44 12.57 -4.21
C TYR A 156 -12.93 12.68 -3.89
N LEU A 157 -13.38 13.83 -3.35
CA LEU A 157 -14.75 14.06 -2.89
C LEU A 157 -15.22 15.52 -3.01
N SER A 158 -14.62 16.37 -3.85
CA SER A 158 -15.25 17.68 -4.14
C SER A 158 -16.51 17.45 -4.96
N GLN A 159 -17.67 17.50 -4.30
CA GLN A 159 -18.93 17.75 -4.97
C GLN A 159 -18.90 19.22 -5.43
N ASP A 160 -18.74 19.44 -6.73
CA ASP A 160 -19.30 20.64 -7.35
C ASP A 160 -20.84 20.56 -7.32
#